data_AF-A0ABD1M035-F1
#
_entry.id   AF-A0ABD1M035-F1
#
_cell.length_a   1.000
_cell.length_b   1.000
_cell.length_c   1.000
_cell.angle_alpha   90.00
_cell.angle_beta   90.00
_cell.angle_gamma   90.00
#
_symmetry.space_group_name_H-M   'P 1'
#
loop_
_entity.id
_entity.type
_entity.pdbx_description
1 polymer ?
#
loop_
_entity_poly.entity_id
_entity_poly.type
_entity_poly.pdbx_seq_one_letter_code
_entity_poly.pdbx_strand_id
1 'polypeptide(L)'
;MEIYCLYGVGTPSERSHVNKLSPSNKYNTIPIQTDGSSDGEEESLLQNGVYSVDGDESVPIVSSGFMCTKGWGGRTQFNPSGIATYTREYQLKQPGTLVDRRSLESGASSNIMGNVALIEDVLLVAGGATGVDIGGDSILSDIKQMEAIKPRERSIEEQTPKRFYISAVNRKLAEKGCDHSDHSDQSGAVT
;
A
#
# COMPACT_ATOMS: atom_id res chain seq x y z
N MET A 1 -25.73 -17.19 12.92
CA MET A 1 -24.46 -16.44 13.00
C MET A 1 -24.36 -15.62 11.74
N GLU A 2 -23.98 -14.37 11.87
CA GLU A 2 -23.89 -13.39 10.78
C GLU A 2 -22.57 -12.62 10.95
N ILE A 3 -22.00 -12.14 9.85
CA ILE A 3 -20.80 -11.31 9.83
C ILE A 3 -21.22 -9.90 9.46
N TYR A 4 -20.77 -8.92 10.25
CA TYR A 4 -21.06 -7.51 10.03
C TYR A 4 -19.76 -6.78 9.76
N CYS A 5 -19.66 -6.16 8.58
CA CYS A 5 -18.53 -5.35 8.19
C CYS A 5 -18.93 -3.88 8.16
N LEU A 6 -18.44 -3.14 9.15
CA LEU A 6 -18.78 -1.75 9.39
C LEU A 6 -17.50 -0.92 9.20
N TYR A 7 -17.44 -0.05 8.20
CA TYR A 7 -16.23 0.75 7.93
C TYR A 7 -16.52 2.09 7.26
N GLY A 8 -15.52 2.97 7.33
CA GLY A 8 -15.55 4.32 6.80
C GLY A 8 -15.23 4.40 5.32
N VAL A 9 -15.85 5.34 4.61
CA VAL A 9 -15.59 5.62 3.18
C VAL A 9 -15.65 7.12 2.87
N GLY A 10 -15.17 7.50 1.69
CA GLY A 10 -15.25 8.87 1.17
C GLY A 10 -14.13 9.78 1.63
N THR A 11 -13.08 9.25 2.25
CA THR A 11 -11.90 10.02 2.67
C THR A 11 -10.65 9.51 1.95
N PRO A 12 -9.77 10.39 1.43
CA PRO A 12 -8.51 9.95 0.84
C PRO A 12 -7.65 9.21 1.87
N SER A 13 -7.34 7.95 1.60
CA SER A 13 -6.40 7.10 2.36
C SER A 13 -5.17 6.80 1.54
N GLU A 14 -4.03 6.80 2.21
CA GLU A 14 -2.73 6.50 1.60
C GLU A 14 -2.68 5.07 1.02
N ARG A 15 -2.13 4.95 -0.20
CA ARG A 15 -1.96 3.67 -0.92
C ARG A 15 -0.52 3.36 -1.29
N SER A 16 0.25 4.35 -1.69
CA SER A 16 1.66 4.15 -2.06
C SER A 16 2.45 5.45 -2.08
N HIS A 17 3.77 5.34 -1.96
CA HIS A 17 4.67 6.49 -2.07
C HIS A 17 5.52 6.45 -3.33
N VAL A 18 5.81 7.63 -3.87
CA VAL A 18 6.92 7.85 -4.78
C VAL A 18 8.17 8.00 -3.93
N ASN A 19 9.16 7.14 -4.16
CA ASN A 19 10.37 7.12 -3.38
C ASN A 19 11.55 7.62 -4.20
N LYS A 20 12.42 8.42 -3.58
CA LYS A 20 13.76 8.77 -4.07
C LYS A 20 14.84 8.16 -3.19
N LEU A 21 15.97 7.89 -3.81
CA LEU A 21 17.17 7.42 -3.13
C LEU A 21 17.97 8.63 -2.63
N SER A 22 18.31 8.64 -1.34
CA SER A 22 19.18 9.68 -0.78
C SER A 22 20.66 9.29 -0.95
N PRO A 23 21.49 10.10 -1.64
CA PRO A 23 22.87 9.75 -1.97
C PRO A 23 23.88 9.93 -0.80
N SER A 24 23.50 9.76 0.47
CA SER A 24 24.40 9.98 1.61
C SER A 24 24.69 8.74 2.47
N ASN A 25 25.90 8.22 2.34
CA ASN A 25 26.53 7.19 3.19
C ASN A 25 27.36 7.82 4.33
N LYS A 26 26.78 8.71 5.14
CA LYS A 26 27.52 9.34 6.25
C LYS A 26 26.90 9.19 7.63
N TYR A 27 25.62 8.86 7.71
CA TYR A 27 24.94 8.52 8.97
C TYR A 27 23.95 7.41 8.68
N ASN A 28 23.62 6.61 9.69
CA ASN A 28 22.82 5.38 9.64
C ASN A 28 21.34 5.63 9.25
N THR A 29 21.11 6.36 8.17
CA THR A 29 19.82 6.86 7.71
C THR A 29 19.25 5.92 6.65
N ILE A 30 17.95 5.70 6.69
CA ILE A 30 17.23 4.89 5.70
C ILE A 30 17.46 5.50 4.30
N PRO A 31 17.97 4.72 3.33
CA PRO A 31 18.38 5.24 2.02
C PRO A 31 17.21 5.61 1.11
N ILE A 32 15.98 5.33 1.52
CA ILE A 32 14.73 5.55 0.79
C ILE A 32 13.97 6.67 1.50
N GLN A 33 13.62 7.72 0.76
CA GLN A 33 12.82 8.84 1.25
C GLN A 33 11.66 9.11 0.28
N THR A 34 10.50 9.52 0.80
CA THR A 34 9.39 9.96 -0.04
C THR A 34 9.79 11.19 -0.84
N ASP A 35 9.50 11.18 -2.14
CA ASP A 35 9.80 12.29 -3.01
C ASP A 35 8.71 13.36 -2.95
N GLY A 36 8.81 14.25 -1.95
CA GLY A 36 7.84 15.32 -1.75
C GLY A 36 7.74 16.36 -2.88
N SER A 37 8.62 16.31 -3.90
CA SER A 37 8.52 17.15 -5.09
C SER A 37 7.74 16.53 -6.24
N SER A 38 7.32 15.27 -6.12
CA SER A 38 6.43 14.64 -7.09
C SER A 38 4.98 14.94 -6.70
N ASP A 39 4.48 16.06 -7.17
CA ASP A 39 3.05 16.37 -7.19
C ASP A 39 2.50 16.02 -8.57
N GLY A 40 1.30 15.44 -8.62
CA GLY A 40 0.59 15.36 -9.89
C GLY A 40 -0.11 16.69 -10.20
N GLU A 41 -0.83 16.72 -11.32
CA GLU A 41 -1.64 17.88 -11.72
C GLU A 41 -2.73 18.20 -10.68
N GLU A 42 -3.36 19.38 -10.79
CA GLU A 42 -4.51 19.75 -9.95
C GLU A 42 -5.58 18.65 -10.05
N GLU A 43 -6.12 18.21 -8.91
CA GLU A 43 -7.02 17.04 -8.75
C GLU A 43 -6.40 15.63 -8.91
N SER A 44 -5.08 15.52 -9.06
CA SER A 44 -4.45 14.20 -9.07
C SER A 44 -4.47 13.52 -7.68
N LEU A 45 -4.52 12.19 -7.69
CA LEU A 45 -4.41 11.36 -6.48
C LEU A 45 -3.01 11.39 -5.85
N LEU A 46 -2.05 12.10 -6.45
CA LEU A 46 -0.65 12.18 -6.02
C LEU A 46 -0.36 13.55 -5.43
N GLN A 47 -0.16 13.59 -4.12
CA GLN A 47 0.20 14.82 -3.40
C GLN A 47 1.41 14.56 -2.51
N ASN A 48 2.44 15.39 -2.62
CA ASN A 48 3.69 15.32 -1.89
C ASN A 48 4.36 13.93 -1.94
N GLY A 49 4.30 13.28 -3.11
CA GLY A 49 4.82 11.92 -3.29
C GLY A 49 3.97 10.82 -2.66
N VAL A 50 2.74 11.11 -2.24
CA VAL A 50 1.79 10.14 -1.67
C VAL A 50 0.62 9.96 -2.63
N TYR A 51 0.40 8.73 -3.08
CA TYR A 51 -0.80 8.33 -3.79
C TYR A 51 -1.89 7.95 -2.80
N SER A 52 -3.03 8.62 -2.90
CA SER A 52 -4.21 8.33 -2.08
C SER A 52 -5.32 7.68 -2.92
N VAL A 53 -6.17 6.90 -2.28
CA VAL A 53 -7.38 6.30 -2.85
C VAL A 53 -8.51 6.39 -1.85
N ASP A 54 -9.74 6.05 -2.25
CA ASP A 54 -10.88 6.06 -1.34
C ASP A 54 -10.69 5.10 -0.14
N GLY A 55 -11.11 5.54 1.04
CA GLY A 55 -10.82 4.95 2.34
C GLY A 55 -11.40 5.75 3.51
N ASP A 56 -10.85 5.47 4.70
CA ASP A 56 -11.25 6.08 5.97
C ASP A 56 -10.18 7.03 6.58
N GLU A 57 -9.36 7.68 5.74
CA GLU A 57 -8.15 8.45 6.10
C GLU A 57 -6.91 7.57 6.34
N SER A 58 -7.09 6.36 6.88
CA SER A 58 -5.99 5.49 7.31
C SER A 58 -5.85 4.23 6.48
N VAL A 59 -6.97 3.63 6.10
CA VAL A 59 -7.08 2.33 5.47
C VAL A 59 -7.85 2.51 4.16
N PRO A 60 -7.29 2.05 3.02
CA PRO A 60 -8.01 2.01 1.76
C PRO A 60 -9.21 1.04 1.80
N ILE A 61 -10.28 1.37 1.07
CA ILE A 61 -11.51 0.55 0.98
C ILE A 61 -11.22 -0.89 0.53
N VAL A 62 -10.21 -1.08 -0.33
CA VAL A 62 -9.84 -2.42 -0.79
C VAL A 62 -9.39 -3.33 0.37
N SER A 63 -8.86 -2.75 1.45
CA SER A 63 -8.44 -3.49 2.64
C SER A 63 -9.60 -3.71 3.61
N SER A 64 -10.45 -2.70 3.83
CA SER A 64 -11.53 -2.77 4.82
C SER A 64 -12.78 -3.51 4.31
N GLY A 65 -13.12 -3.37 3.02
CA GLY A 65 -14.41 -3.82 2.50
C GLY A 65 -14.39 -4.94 1.47
N PHE A 66 -13.27 -5.18 0.78
CA PHE A 66 -13.27 -6.05 -0.41
C PHE A 66 -13.66 -7.49 -0.06
N MET A 67 -13.11 -7.99 1.04
CA MET A 67 -13.47 -9.33 1.53
C MET A 67 -14.93 -9.40 1.95
N CYS A 68 -15.47 -8.39 2.62
CA CYS A 68 -16.86 -8.39 3.05
C CYS A 68 -17.84 -8.37 1.86
N THR A 69 -17.53 -7.57 0.85
CA THR A 69 -18.43 -7.39 -0.31
C THR A 69 -18.33 -8.55 -1.31
N LYS A 70 -17.12 -9.04 -1.59
CA LYS A 70 -16.88 -10.05 -2.64
C LYS A 70 -16.35 -11.37 -2.11
N GLY A 71 -15.41 -11.32 -1.18
CA GLY A 71 -14.75 -12.51 -0.65
C GLY A 71 -15.71 -13.42 0.12
N TRP A 72 -16.44 -12.86 1.08
CA TRP A 72 -17.32 -13.56 2.01
C TRP A 72 -18.80 -13.46 1.63
N GLY A 73 -19.13 -12.75 0.54
CA GLY A 73 -20.50 -12.64 0.04
C GLY A 73 -21.05 -13.99 -0.43
N GLY A 74 -22.02 -14.52 0.31
CA GLY A 74 -22.64 -15.81 0.02
C GLY A 74 -21.69 -17.00 0.22
N ARG A 75 -21.90 -18.08 -0.53
CA ARG A 75 -21.08 -19.29 -0.43
C ARG A 75 -19.91 -19.21 -1.41
N THR A 76 -18.71 -18.99 -0.88
CA THR A 76 -17.48 -18.84 -1.67
C THR A 76 -16.37 -19.73 -1.13
N GLN A 77 -15.20 -19.73 -1.80
CA GLN A 77 -13.99 -20.37 -1.28
C GLN A 77 -13.49 -19.75 0.04
N PHE A 78 -13.81 -18.47 0.28
CA PHE A 78 -13.41 -17.74 1.49
C PHE A 78 -14.50 -17.74 2.58
N ASN A 79 -15.72 -18.18 2.24
CA ASN A 79 -16.84 -18.39 3.15
C ASN A 79 -17.55 -19.71 2.81
N PRO A 80 -16.95 -20.87 3.12
CA PRO A 80 -17.49 -22.17 2.74
C PRO A 80 -18.81 -22.51 3.45
N SER A 81 -19.02 -21.94 4.64
CA SER A 81 -20.25 -22.08 5.42
C SER A 81 -21.40 -21.24 4.87
N GLY A 82 -21.12 -20.27 3.97
CA GLY A 82 -22.13 -19.36 3.44
C GLY A 82 -22.77 -18.50 4.53
N ILE A 83 -22.01 -18.12 5.55
CA ILE A 83 -22.50 -17.25 6.62
C ILE A 83 -22.94 -15.92 6.01
N ALA A 84 -24.14 -15.47 6.34
CA ALA A 84 -24.65 -14.19 5.87
C ALA A 84 -23.69 -13.08 6.31
N THR A 85 -23.23 -12.28 5.34
CA THR A 85 -22.28 -11.20 5.55
C THR A 85 -22.93 -9.92 5.09
N TYR A 86 -22.97 -8.92 5.97
CA TYR A 86 -23.58 -7.62 5.73
C TYR A 86 -22.51 -6.53 5.73
N THR A 87 -22.49 -5.71 4.71
CA THR A 87 -21.52 -4.62 4.54
C THR A 87 -22.20 -3.27 4.68
N ARG A 88 -21.71 -2.43 5.59
CA ARG A 88 -22.24 -1.08 5.80
C ARG A 88 -21.11 -0.06 5.80
N GLU A 89 -21.24 0.89 4.89
CA GLU A 89 -20.30 1.96 4.67
C GLU A 89 -20.81 3.26 5.27
N TYR A 90 -19.97 3.92 6.05
CA TYR A 90 -20.26 5.19 6.70
C TYR A 90 -19.41 6.29 6.08
N GLN A 91 -20.07 7.26 5.44
CA GLN A 91 -19.37 8.36 4.81
C GLN A 91 -19.01 9.44 5.82
N LEU A 92 -17.82 10.03 5.66
CA LEU A 92 -17.50 11.29 6.33
C LEU A 92 -18.32 12.42 5.69
N LYS A 93 -19.29 12.98 6.42
CA LYS A 93 -19.85 14.27 6.02
C LYS A 93 -18.81 15.35 6.29
N GLN A 94 -18.44 16.12 5.25
CA GLN A 94 -17.64 17.32 5.44
C GLN A 94 -18.38 18.27 6.40
N PRO A 95 -17.71 18.81 7.44
CA PRO A 95 -18.38 19.62 8.45
C PRO A 95 -18.98 20.86 7.81
N GLY A 96 -20.31 20.89 7.75
CA GLY A 96 -21.05 22.10 7.40
C GLY A 96 -20.99 23.07 8.58
N THR A 97 -20.12 24.07 8.50
CA THR A 97 -20.01 25.21 9.44
C THR A 97 -19.52 24.87 10.87
N LEU A 98 -18.87 25.86 11.50
CA LEU A 98 -18.12 25.83 12.77
C LEU A 98 -18.81 25.20 14.01
N VAL A 99 -20.09 24.83 13.94
CA VAL A 99 -20.86 24.21 15.02
C VAL A 99 -20.77 22.67 14.98
N ASP A 100 -20.40 22.08 13.84
CA ASP A 100 -20.34 20.63 13.63
C ASP A 100 -18.98 20.01 13.97
N ARG A 101 -18.25 20.59 14.94
CA ARG A 101 -16.95 20.04 15.40
C ARG A 101 -17.08 18.75 16.21
N ARG A 102 -18.30 18.25 16.37
CA ARG A 102 -18.66 16.98 17.00
C ARG A 102 -19.37 16.08 15.99
N SER A 103 -18.99 16.10 14.71
CA SER A 103 -19.68 15.40 13.63
C SER A 103 -20.05 13.98 14.07
N LEU A 104 -21.33 13.83 14.41
CA LEU A 104 -21.98 12.60 14.86
C LEU A 104 -22.09 11.59 13.71
N GLU A 105 -21.51 11.89 12.55
CA GLU A 105 -21.57 11.12 11.32
C GLU A 105 -20.20 11.09 10.64
N SER A 106 -19.12 10.96 11.42
CA SER A 106 -17.77 10.83 10.88
C SER A 106 -17.51 9.40 10.39
N GLY A 107 -17.11 9.25 9.13
CA GLY A 107 -16.58 8.01 8.57
C GLY A 107 -15.06 7.86 8.72
N ALA A 108 -14.35 8.87 9.23
CA ALA A 108 -12.90 8.78 9.43
C ALA A 108 -12.54 7.72 10.49
N SER A 109 -11.49 6.95 10.27
CA SER A 109 -10.98 5.90 11.17
C SER A 109 -10.81 6.38 12.61
N SER A 110 -10.30 7.59 12.78
CA SER A 110 -10.05 8.21 14.09
C SER A 110 -11.32 8.50 14.90
N ASN A 111 -12.49 8.60 14.25
CA ASN A 111 -13.75 8.98 14.89
C ASN A 111 -14.95 8.14 14.43
N ILE A 112 -14.71 6.95 13.84
CA ILE A 112 -15.79 6.07 13.37
C ILE A 112 -16.67 5.54 14.51
N MET A 113 -16.10 5.37 15.69
CA MET A 113 -16.85 5.01 16.91
C MET A 113 -17.77 6.13 17.40
N GLY A 114 -17.60 7.37 16.94
CA GLY A 114 -18.48 8.50 17.23
C GLY A 114 -19.63 8.64 16.24
N ASN A 115 -19.70 7.79 15.21
CA ASN A 115 -20.74 7.82 14.19
C ASN A 115 -22.04 7.22 14.74
N VAL A 116 -23.10 8.03 14.80
CA VAL A 116 -24.41 7.67 15.34
C VAL A 116 -25.05 6.54 14.56
N ALA A 117 -24.95 6.53 13.23
CA ALA A 117 -25.49 5.43 12.43
C ALA A 117 -24.77 4.11 12.71
N LEU A 118 -23.44 4.15 12.90
CA LEU A 118 -22.69 2.97 13.31
C LEU A 118 -23.04 2.52 14.72
N ILE A 119 -23.12 3.45 15.67
CA ILE A 119 -23.50 3.14 17.06
C ILE A 119 -24.89 2.52 17.09
N GLU A 120 -25.84 3.07 16.33
CA GLU A 120 -27.20 2.54 16.20
C GLU A 120 -27.18 1.11 15.66
N ASP A 121 -26.48 0.84 14.55
CA ASP A 121 -26.36 -0.50 13.99
C ASP A 121 -25.74 -1.49 14.99
N VAL A 122 -24.68 -1.10 15.72
CA VAL A 122 -24.05 -1.94 16.75
C VAL A 122 -25.00 -2.22 17.91
N LEU A 123 -25.74 -1.22 18.38
CA LEU A 123 -26.71 -1.39 19.48
C LEU A 123 -27.89 -2.26 19.06
N LEU A 124 -28.38 -2.12 17.83
CA LEU A 124 -29.43 -2.96 17.28
C LEU A 124 -28.98 -4.43 17.22
N VAL A 125 -27.80 -4.69 16.66
CA VAL A 125 -27.23 -6.05 16.59
C VAL A 125 -26.99 -6.63 17.99
N ALA A 126 -26.47 -5.84 18.93
CA ALA A 126 -26.30 -6.26 20.33
C ALA A 126 -27.66 -6.55 21.02
N GLY A 127 -28.72 -5.86 20.61
CA GLY A 127 -30.11 -6.10 21.03
C GLY A 127 -30.77 -7.32 20.38
N GLY A 128 -30.09 -7.99 19.45
CA GLY A 128 -30.59 -9.18 18.76
C GLY A 128 -31.22 -8.92 17.39
N ALA A 129 -31.10 -7.70 16.86
CA ALA A 129 -31.47 -7.40 15.47
C ALA A 129 -30.57 -8.17 14.50
N THR A 130 -31.14 -8.62 13.39
CA THR A 130 -30.42 -9.27 12.29
C THR A 130 -29.87 -8.25 11.29
N GLY A 131 -29.04 -8.70 10.36
CA GLY A 131 -28.53 -7.83 9.30
C GLY A 131 -29.62 -7.27 8.40
N VAL A 132 -30.76 -7.96 8.28
CA VAL A 132 -31.93 -7.45 7.56
C VAL A 132 -32.62 -6.32 8.35
N ASP A 133 -32.70 -6.44 9.67
CA ASP A 133 -33.37 -5.47 10.54
C ASP A 133 -32.65 -4.12 10.60
N ILE A 134 -31.32 -4.12 10.52
CA ILE A 134 -30.52 -2.89 10.42
C ILE A 134 -30.52 -2.29 9.00
N GLY A 135 -31.19 -2.93 8.03
CA GLY A 135 -31.35 -2.42 6.66
C GLY A 135 -30.43 -3.05 5.61
N GLY A 136 -29.75 -4.15 5.93
CA GLY A 136 -28.94 -4.92 4.99
C GLY A 136 -27.65 -4.24 4.54
N ASP A 137 -27.23 -4.56 3.31
CA ASP A 137 -26.02 -3.99 2.70
C ASP A 137 -26.24 -2.51 2.34
N SER A 138 -25.39 -1.65 2.88
CA SER A 138 -25.28 -0.23 2.52
C SER A 138 -23.89 0.02 1.95
N ILE A 139 -23.77 0.03 0.62
CA ILE A 139 -22.51 0.22 -0.10
C ILE A 139 -22.64 1.49 -0.92
N LEU A 140 -21.83 2.49 -0.57
CA LEU A 140 -21.76 3.81 -1.18
C LEU A 140 -20.61 3.91 -2.19
N SER A 141 -19.54 3.16 -1.97
CA SER A 141 -18.32 3.15 -2.77
C SER A 141 -18.42 2.26 -4.01
N ASP A 142 -17.49 2.44 -4.93
CA ASP A 142 -17.34 1.61 -6.13
C ASP A 142 -16.64 0.27 -5.85
N ILE A 143 -16.59 -0.20 -4.60
CA ILE A 143 -15.91 -1.45 -4.22
C ILE A 143 -16.43 -2.68 -4.98
N LYS A 144 -17.70 -2.68 -5.39
CA LYS A 144 -18.27 -3.73 -6.26
C LYS A 144 -17.61 -3.77 -7.64
N GLN A 145 -17.12 -2.65 -8.13
CA GLN A 145 -16.44 -2.54 -9.42
C GLN A 145 -14.94 -2.85 -9.33
N MET A 146 -14.35 -2.76 -8.14
CA MET A 146 -12.93 -3.07 -7.95
C MET A 146 -12.64 -4.53 -8.30
N GLU A 147 -11.72 -4.75 -9.22
CA GLU A 147 -11.16 -6.08 -9.47
C GLU A 147 -10.01 -6.34 -8.49
N ALA A 148 -9.80 -7.61 -8.14
CA ALA A 148 -8.57 -7.99 -7.47
C ALA A 148 -7.39 -7.53 -8.34
N ILE A 149 -6.40 -6.88 -7.73
CA ILE A 149 -5.24 -6.33 -8.42
C ILE A 149 -4.63 -7.44 -9.28
N LYS A 150 -4.78 -7.34 -10.60
CA LYS A 150 -3.92 -8.07 -11.52
C LYS A 150 -2.51 -7.55 -11.26
N PRO A 151 -1.52 -8.43 -11.03
CA PRO A 151 -0.15 -7.97 -10.87
C PRO A 151 0.18 -7.09 -12.07
N ARG A 152 0.49 -5.81 -11.83
CA ARG A 152 1.02 -4.96 -12.88
C ARG A 152 2.35 -5.60 -13.26
N GLU A 153 2.43 -6.18 -14.45
CA GLU A 153 3.69 -6.54 -15.09
C GLU A 153 4.48 -5.22 -15.24
N ARG A 154 5.22 -4.88 -14.20
CA ARG A 154 6.25 -3.86 -14.29
C ARG A 154 7.33 -4.54 -15.12
N SER A 155 7.43 -4.18 -16.39
CA SER A 155 8.69 -4.26 -17.12
C SER A 155 9.69 -3.45 -16.29
N ILE A 156 10.37 -4.13 -15.38
CA ILE A 156 11.65 -3.66 -14.88
C ILE A 156 12.53 -3.74 -16.12
N GLU A 157 12.56 -2.66 -16.89
CA GLU A 157 13.62 -2.44 -17.85
C GLU A 157 14.89 -2.36 -17.00
N GLU A 158 15.59 -3.47 -16.97
CA GLU A 158 16.77 -3.73 -16.18
C GLU A 158 17.89 -2.80 -16.70
N GLN A 159 17.86 -1.51 -16.35
CA GLN A 159 19.02 -0.62 -16.43
C GLN A 159 20.03 -1.00 -15.33
N THR A 160 20.49 -2.24 -15.40
CA THR A 160 21.75 -2.64 -14.82
C THR A 160 22.84 -2.28 -15.83
N PRO A 161 23.91 -1.55 -15.45
CA PRO A 161 25.07 -1.38 -16.32
C PRO A 161 25.87 -2.70 -16.37
N LYS A 162 25.32 -3.72 -17.05
CA LYS A 162 25.94 -5.06 -17.22
C LYS A 162 27.16 -5.09 -18.14
N ARG A 163 27.79 -3.95 -18.46
CA ARG A 163 29.02 -3.91 -19.30
C ARG A 163 30.27 -3.30 -18.68
N PHE A 164 30.21 -2.70 -17.48
CA PHE A 164 31.40 -2.07 -16.89
C PHE A 164 32.11 -2.91 -15.82
N TYR A 165 31.44 -3.92 -15.23
CA TYR A 165 32.07 -4.68 -14.15
C TYR A 165 33.04 -5.77 -14.62
N ILE A 166 32.84 -6.33 -15.82
CA ILE A 166 33.73 -7.39 -16.34
C ILE A 166 35.04 -6.79 -16.91
N SER A 167 35.02 -5.57 -17.45
CA SER A 167 36.26 -4.93 -17.94
C SER A 167 37.17 -4.46 -16.80
N ALA A 168 36.60 -3.97 -15.69
CA ALA A 168 37.37 -3.51 -14.54
C ALA A 168 38.04 -4.66 -13.77
N VAL A 169 37.37 -5.82 -13.64
CA VAL A 169 37.92 -7.01 -12.97
C VAL A 169 39.04 -7.63 -13.80
N ASN A 170 38.88 -7.74 -15.12
CA ASN A 170 39.92 -8.28 -15.99
C ASN A 170 41.16 -7.37 -16.09
N ARG A 171 40.99 -6.03 -16.02
CA ARG A 171 42.12 -5.10 -16.01
C ARG A 171 42.94 -5.20 -14.71
N LYS A 172 42.26 -5.39 -13.57
CA LYS A 172 42.90 -5.55 -12.25
C LYS A 172 43.61 -6.89 -12.06
N LEU A 173 43.22 -7.93 -12.82
CA LEU A 173 43.91 -9.23 -12.84
C LEU A 173 45.11 -9.24 -13.80
N ALA A 174 45.08 -8.47 -14.89
CA ALA A 174 46.22 -8.32 -15.79
C ALA A 174 47.37 -7.50 -15.19
N GLU A 175 47.08 -6.50 -14.34
CA GLU A 175 48.08 -5.65 -13.69
C GLU A 175 48.81 -6.34 -12.52
N LYS A 176 48.34 -7.50 -12.04
CA LYS A 176 48.97 -8.27 -10.95
C LYS A 176 49.82 -9.45 -11.41
N GLY A 177 50.03 -9.61 -12.73
CA GLY A 177 50.72 -10.76 -13.34
C GLY A 177 52.14 -10.49 -13.85
N CYS A 178 52.81 -9.41 -13.44
CA CYS A 178 54.19 -9.12 -13.84
C CYS A 178 54.99 -8.56 -12.65
N ASP A 179 55.49 -9.47 -11.82
CA ASP A 179 56.71 -9.28 -11.03
C ASP A 179 57.39 -10.66 -10.92
N HIS A 180 58.05 -11.07 -12.01
CA HIS A 180 59.12 -12.05 -11.94
C HIS A 180 60.42 -11.27 -11.80
N SER A 181 60.91 -11.20 -10.57
CA SER A 181 62.27 -10.80 -10.25
C SER A 181 63.24 -11.88 -10.75
N ASP A 182 64.01 -11.52 -11.77
CA ASP A 182 65.20 -12.23 -12.24
C ASP A 182 66.22 -12.41 -11.11
N HIS A 183 66.56 -13.66 -10.79
CA HIS A 183 67.86 -14.00 -10.22
C HIS A 183 68.60 -14.90 -11.23
N SER A 184 69.56 -14.24 -11.88
CA SER A 184 70.75 -14.74 -12.56
C SER A 184 71.23 -16.16 -12.22
N ASP A 185 71.42 -16.98 -13.25
CA ASP A 185 72.49 -18.00 -13.26
C ASP A 185 73.29 -17.87 -14.56
N GLN A 186 74.61 -17.80 -14.40
CA GLN A 186 75.58 -17.45 -15.43
C GLN A 186 75.91 -18.62 -16.37
N SER A 187 76.06 -18.25 -17.64
CA SER A 187 76.77 -18.97 -18.69
C SER A 187 78.15 -19.48 -18.25
N GLY A 188 78.50 -20.68 -18.72
CA GLY A 188 79.88 -21.19 -18.72
C GLY A 188 80.05 -22.39 -19.65
N ALA A 189 80.23 -22.13 -20.95
CA ALA A 189 80.84 -23.06 -21.90
C ALA A 189 82.16 -22.46 -22.38
N VAL A 190 83.30 -23.06 -22.02
CA VAL A 190 84.57 -22.93 -22.75
C VAL A 190 85.34 -24.25 -22.57
N THR A 191 85.74 -24.83 -23.70
CA THR A 191 86.71 -25.92 -23.98
C THR A 191 87.35 -26.69 -22.83
#